data_AF-A0A1B9G0R7-F1
#
_entry.id   AF-A0A1B9G0R7-F1
#
_cell.length_a   1.000
_cell.length_b   1.000
_cell.length_c   1.000
_cell.angle_alpha   90.00
_cell.angle_beta   90.00
_cell.angle_gamma   90.00
#
_symmetry.space_group_name_H-M   'P 1'
#
loop_
_entity.id
_entity.type
_entity.pdbx_description
1 polymer ?
#
loop_
_entity_poly.entity_id
_entity_poly.type
_entity_poly.pdbx_seq_one_letter_code
_entity_poly.pdbx_strand_id
1 'polypeptide(L)'
;MSGSEDIEIIVYEITTGRDGGMIIGSPFPIRIGNQEKLGEVFRRIHKGKEVDIPFEELEWLEFPFGEPVPDSMAEDGEASGGVRVPATLHEDQNPKSLHWTDGTKVYYKRKTIKVDYFRDPKT
;
A
#
# COMPACT_ATOMS: atom_id res chain seq x y z
N MET A 1 11.24 28.73 -12.45
CA MET A 1 11.73 27.37 -12.71
C MET A 1 10.94 26.44 -11.81
N SER A 2 9.95 25.72 -12.33
CA SER A 2 9.12 24.82 -11.52
C SER A 2 9.85 23.49 -11.46
N GLY A 3 10.65 23.27 -10.42
CA GLY A 3 11.18 21.95 -10.15
C GLY A 3 10.00 21.03 -9.91
N SER A 4 9.87 19.97 -10.71
CA SER A 4 9.04 18.83 -10.32
C SER A 4 9.69 18.28 -9.05
N GLU A 5 9.09 18.56 -7.90
CA GLU A 5 9.54 17.99 -6.64
C GLU A 5 9.34 16.48 -6.75
N ASP A 6 10.42 15.72 -6.73
CA ASP A 6 10.35 14.27 -6.60
C ASP A 6 10.11 13.96 -5.11
N ILE A 7 9.27 12.97 -4.84
CA ILE A 7 9.03 12.47 -3.49
C ILE A 7 9.48 11.01 -3.37
N GLU A 8 9.86 10.59 -2.17
CA GLU A 8 10.13 9.20 -1.85
C GLU A 8 8.89 8.55 -1.23
N ILE A 9 8.39 7.47 -1.85
CA ILE A 9 7.32 6.64 -1.28
C ILE A 9 7.89 5.30 -0.83
N ILE A 10 7.20 4.64 0.10
CA ILE A 10 7.58 3.30 0.58
C ILE A 10 6.50 2.31 0.16
N VAL A 11 6.87 1.32 -0.64
CA VAL A 11 5.95 0.34 -1.19
C VAL A 11 6.04 -0.97 -0.41
N TYR A 12 4.88 -1.54 -0.07
CA TYR A 12 4.75 -2.82 0.61
C TYR A 12 3.86 -3.79 -0.17
N GLU A 13 4.16 -5.08 -0.05
CA GLU A 13 3.25 -6.13 -0.49
C GLU A 13 2.35 -6.56 0.66
N ILE A 14 1.07 -6.78 0.38
CA ILE A 14 0.15 -7.45 1.30
C ILE A 14 -0.12 -8.87 0.77
N THR A 15 0.17 -9.85 1.61
CA THR A 15 -0.14 -11.27 1.37
C THR A 15 -0.96 -11.84 2.53
N THR A 16 -1.47 -13.06 2.36
CA THR A 16 -2.16 -13.80 3.42
C THR A 16 -1.30 -14.94 3.94
N GLY A 17 -1.19 -15.04 5.26
CA GLY A 17 -0.60 -16.17 5.97
C GLY A 17 -1.44 -17.45 5.85
N ARG A 18 -0.91 -18.56 6.37
CA ARG A 18 -1.57 -19.89 6.34
C ARG A 18 -2.90 -19.93 7.11
N ASP A 19 -3.07 -19.02 8.06
CA ASP A 19 -4.24 -18.83 8.91
C ASP A 19 -5.20 -17.75 8.38
N GLY A 20 -4.92 -17.19 7.20
CA GLY A 20 -5.68 -16.08 6.63
C GLY A 20 -5.32 -14.70 7.20
N GLY A 21 -4.30 -14.62 8.07
CA GLY A 21 -3.81 -13.37 8.63
C GLY A 21 -3.12 -12.49 7.60
N MET A 22 -3.19 -11.16 7.79
CA MET A 22 -2.51 -10.21 6.91
C MET A 22 -1.01 -10.18 7.20
N ILE A 23 -0.20 -10.40 6.16
CA ILE A 23 1.26 -10.27 6.20
C ILE A 23 1.67 -9.08 5.34
N ILE A 24 2.47 -8.18 5.92
CA ILE A 24 3.08 -7.05 5.23
C ILE A 24 4.53 -7.41 4.89
N GLY A 25 4.87 -7.33 3.61
CA GLY A 25 6.21 -7.64 3.09
C GLY A 25 7.27 -6.59 3.48
N SER A 26 8.50 -6.80 2.99
CA SER A 26 9.59 -5.84 3.23
C SER A 26 9.37 -4.50 2.51
N PRO A 27 9.76 -3.37 3.13
CA PRO A 27 9.62 -2.05 2.53
C PRO A 27 10.47 -1.92 1.27
N PHE A 28 9.94 -1.23 0.26
CA PHE A 28 10.66 -0.88 -0.95
C PHE A 28 10.55 0.63 -1.22
N PRO A 29 11.57 1.41 -0.85
CA PRO A 29 11.57 2.85 -1.11
C PRO A 29 11.82 3.13 -2.60
N ILE A 30 11.07 4.08 -3.16
CA ILE A 30 11.23 4.52 -4.55
C ILE A 30 10.94 6.02 -4.68
N ARG A 31 11.77 6.72 -5.48
CA ARG A 31 11.53 8.11 -5.86
C ARG A 31 10.61 8.21 -7.07
N ILE A 32 9.62 9.08 -7.00
CA ILE A 32 8.62 9.31 -8.04
C ILE A 32 8.38 10.81 -8.22
N GLY A 33 8.01 11.23 -9.42
CA GLY A 33 7.66 12.62 -9.67
C GLY A 33 6.30 12.97 -9.05
N ASN A 34 6.17 14.12 -8.38
CA ASN A 34 4.92 14.50 -7.73
C ASN A 34 3.73 14.70 -8.71
N GLN A 35 4.01 14.85 -10.01
CA GLN A 35 2.99 14.91 -11.08
C GLN A 35 2.99 13.68 -11.99
N GLU A 36 3.82 12.66 -11.72
CA GLU A 36 3.89 11.42 -12.49
C GLU A 36 2.57 10.65 -12.36
N LYS A 37 2.12 10.02 -13.46
CA LYS A 37 0.90 9.19 -13.44
C LYS A 37 1.19 7.91 -12.69
N LEU A 38 0.29 7.54 -11.77
CA LEU A 38 0.48 6.34 -10.95
C LEU A 38 0.56 5.06 -11.79
N GLY A 39 -0.12 4.99 -12.94
CA GLY A 39 0.01 3.85 -13.85
C GLY A 39 1.44 3.60 -14.34
N GLU A 40 2.22 4.65 -14.59
CA GLU A 40 3.63 4.54 -14.99
C GLU A 40 4.51 4.11 -13.80
N VAL A 41 4.27 4.72 -12.64
CA VAL A 41 4.92 4.37 -11.36
C VAL A 41 4.70 2.90 -11.02
N PHE A 42 3.46 2.43 -11.08
CA PHE A 42 3.09 1.05 -10.75
C PHE A 42 3.75 0.04 -11.69
N ARG A 43 3.80 0.31 -13.01
CA ARG A 43 4.51 -0.56 -13.97
C ARG A 43 6.02 -0.58 -13.70
N ARG A 44 6.60 0.56 -13.34
CA ARG A 44 8.03 0.65 -12.96
C ARG A 44 8.32 -0.18 -11.71
N ILE A 45 7.46 -0.11 -10.70
CA ILE A 45 7.59 -0.92 -9.47
C ILE A 45 7.42 -2.41 -9.79
N HIS A 46 6.38 -2.78 -10.56
CA HIS A 46 6.11 -4.17 -10.95
C HIS A 46 7.32 -4.81 -11.65
N LYS A 47 7.89 -4.12 -12.64
CA LYS A 47 9.09 -4.56 -13.34
C LYS A 47 10.33 -4.54 -12.44
N GLY A 48 10.51 -3.51 -11.64
CA GLY A 48 11.70 -3.33 -10.79
C GLY A 48 11.79 -4.31 -9.63
N LYS A 49 10.66 -4.76 -9.09
CA LYS A 49 10.58 -5.77 -8.03
C LYS A 49 10.47 -7.20 -8.57
N GLU A 50 10.42 -7.39 -9.89
CA GLU A 50 10.17 -8.69 -10.53
C GLU A 50 8.93 -9.38 -9.93
N VAL A 51 7.83 -8.65 -9.80
CA VAL A 51 6.61 -9.17 -9.17
C VAL A 51 6.02 -10.30 -10.04
N ASP A 52 5.95 -11.51 -9.48
CA ASP A 52 5.44 -12.70 -10.17
C ASP A 52 3.94 -12.65 -10.49
N ILE A 53 3.19 -11.77 -9.82
CA ILE A 53 1.76 -11.57 -10.06
C ILE A 53 1.60 -10.71 -11.32
N PRO A 54 0.77 -11.10 -12.30
CA PRO A 54 0.47 -10.26 -13.46
C PRO A 54 -0.02 -8.88 -13.06
N PHE A 55 0.41 -7.84 -13.76
CA PHE A 55 0.12 -6.45 -13.38
C PHE A 55 -1.39 -6.16 -13.27
N GLU A 56 -2.18 -6.72 -14.18
CA GLU A 56 -3.63 -6.62 -14.24
C GLU A 56 -4.35 -7.31 -13.07
N GLU A 57 -3.66 -8.23 -12.37
CA GLU A 57 -4.16 -8.90 -11.17
C GLU A 57 -3.82 -8.14 -9.88
N LEU A 58 -3.06 -7.05 -9.97
CA LEU A 58 -2.70 -6.24 -8.81
C LEU A 58 -3.76 -5.19 -8.48
N GLU A 59 -3.98 -5.01 -7.19
CA GLU A 59 -4.72 -3.92 -6.60
C GLU A 59 -3.74 -3.06 -5.78
N TRP A 60 -3.74 -1.76 -6.06
CA TRP A 60 -2.90 -0.77 -5.38
C TRP A 60 -3.73 0.02 -4.39
N LEU A 61 -3.17 0.24 -3.20
CA LEU A 61 -3.89 0.70 -2.03
C LEU A 61 -3.07 1.74 -1.27
N GLU A 62 -3.76 2.67 -0.64
CA GLU A 62 -3.24 3.50 0.43
C GLU A 62 -4.16 3.43 1.66
N PHE A 63 -3.62 3.75 2.84
CA PHE A 63 -4.39 3.81 4.07
C PHE A 63 -4.36 5.24 4.64
N PRO A 64 -5.24 6.13 4.17
CA PRO A 64 -5.16 7.56 4.48
C PRO A 64 -5.52 7.89 5.93
N PHE A 65 -6.15 6.96 6.65
CA PHE A 65 -6.68 7.18 8.01
C PHE A 65 -6.02 6.27 9.08
N GLY A 66 -4.81 5.77 8.83
CA GLY A 66 -4.04 4.95 9.78
C GLY A 66 -3.52 3.65 9.17
N GLU A 67 -2.41 3.13 9.67
CA GLU A 67 -1.69 2.01 9.03
C GLU A 67 -2.36 0.65 9.27
N PRO A 68 -2.21 -0.31 8.34
CA PRO A 68 -2.60 -1.70 8.56
C PRO A 68 -1.73 -2.32 9.66
N VAL A 69 -2.37 -2.91 10.68
CA VAL A 69 -1.68 -3.64 11.76
C VAL A 69 -1.62 -5.12 11.37
N PRO A 70 -0.43 -5.72 11.19
CA PRO A 70 -0.31 -7.14 10.89
C PRO A 70 -0.67 -8.01 12.11
N ASP A 71 -1.11 -9.24 11.86
CA ASP A 71 -1.62 -10.14 12.92
C ASP A 71 -0.60 -10.43 14.03
N SER A 72 0.69 -10.46 13.70
CA SER A 72 1.77 -10.69 14.66
C SER A 72 2.00 -9.55 15.65
N MET A 73 1.36 -8.39 15.47
CA MET A 73 1.49 -7.22 16.35
C MET A 73 0.23 -6.95 17.19
N ALA A 74 -0.78 -7.83 17.12
CA ALA A 74 -2.03 -7.67 17.86
C ALA A 74 -1.97 -8.17 19.33
N GLU A 75 -0.83 -8.67 19.81
CA GLU A 75 -0.73 -9.37 21.10
C GLU A 75 -0.66 -8.47 22.35
N ASP A 76 -0.39 -7.17 22.22
CA ASP A 76 -0.09 -6.31 23.39
C ASP A 76 -1.14 -5.24 23.74
N GLY A 77 -2.43 -5.52 23.54
CA GLY A 77 -3.54 -4.84 24.25
C GLY A 77 -3.70 -3.30 24.12
N GLU A 78 -2.83 -2.59 23.40
CA GLU A 78 -2.82 -1.11 23.38
C GLU A 78 -3.24 -0.49 22.04
N ALA A 79 -3.38 -1.26 20.97
CA ALA A 79 -3.94 -0.76 19.72
C ALA A 79 -5.42 -1.12 19.66
N SER A 80 -6.30 -0.14 19.84
CA SER A 80 -7.70 -0.25 19.43
C SER A 80 -7.72 -0.52 17.91
N GLY A 81 -7.73 -1.81 17.56
CA GLY A 81 -7.51 -2.34 16.23
C GLY A 81 -8.68 -2.03 15.30
N GLY A 82 -8.72 -0.81 14.77
CA GLY A 82 -9.50 -0.49 13.60
C GLY A 82 -8.56 -0.35 12.42
N VAL A 83 -8.37 -1.42 11.63
CA VAL A 83 -7.79 -1.23 10.30
C VAL A 83 -8.85 -0.47 9.50
N ARG A 84 -8.53 0.75 9.07
CA ARG A 84 -9.48 1.56 8.30
C ARG A 84 -9.42 1.13 6.85
N VAL A 85 -10.59 1.11 6.19
CA VAL A 85 -10.72 0.66 4.81
C VAL A 85 -9.69 1.39 3.93
N PRO A 86 -8.85 0.66 3.17
CA PRO A 86 -7.91 1.31 2.28
C PRO A 86 -8.64 2.04 1.16
N ALA A 87 -8.02 3.10 0.63
CA ALA A 87 -8.43 3.70 -0.62
C ALA A 87 -7.71 2.99 -1.77
N THR A 88 -8.47 2.54 -2.77
CA THR A 88 -7.90 2.01 -4.01
C THR A 88 -7.29 3.15 -4.81
N LEU A 89 -6.06 2.94 -5.28
CA LEU A 89 -5.35 3.88 -6.13
C LEU A 89 -5.61 3.55 -7.61
N HIS A 90 -5.76 4.61 -8.41
CA HIS A 90 -6.08 4.52 -9.83
C HIS A 90 -4.93 5.07 -10.70
N GLU A 91 -4.76 4.47 -11.88
CA GLU A 91 -3.62 4.75 -12.77
C GLU A 91 -3.55 6.21 -13.26
N ASP A 92 -4.69 6.89 -13.32
CA ASP A 92 -4.84 8.26 -13.79
C ASP A 92 -4.55 9.32 -12.70
N GLN A 93 -4.46 8.90 -11.44
CA GLN A 93 -4.08 9.76 -10.34
C GLN A 93 -2.59 10.11 -10.39
N ASN A 94 -2.18 11.09 -9.58
CA ASN A 94 -0.79 11.45 -9.34
C ASN A 94 -0.58 11.80 -7.85
N PRO A 95 0.66 11.72 -7.35
CA PRO A 95 0.95 11.99 -5.93
C PRO A 95 0.43 13.34 -5.44
N LYS A 96 0.56 14.40 -6.24
CA LYS A 96 0.09 15.74 -5.89
C LYS A 96 -1.42 15.80 -5.69
N SER A 97 -2.20 15.13 -6.55
CA SER A 97 -3.66 15.07 -6.45
C SER A 97 -4.15 14.29 -5.23
N LEU A 98 -3.32 13.38 -4.73
CA LEU A 98 -3.55 12.59 -3.52
C LEU A 98 -2.93 13.23 -2.27
N HIS A 99 -2.32 14.41 -2.41
CA HIS A 99 -1.62 15.10 -1.34
C HIS A 99 -0.51 14.26 -0.68
N TRP A 100 0.14 13.39 -1.45
CA TRP A 100 1.25 12.58 -0.96
C TRP A 100 2.46 13.45 -0.59
N THR A 101 3.13 13.03 0.48
CA THR A 101 4.38 13.62 0.95
C THR A 101 5.48 12.55 1.01
N ASP A 102 6.72 12.97 1.25
CA ASP A 102 7.82 12.03 1.52
C ASP A 102 7.46 11.05 2.63
N GLY A 103 7.80 9.78 2.41
CA GLY A 103 7.50 8.67 3.31
C GLY A 103 6.09 8.09 3.18
N THR A 104 5.26 8.59 2.25
CA THR A 104 3.93 8.01 2.00
C THR A 104 4.02 6.51 1.73
N LYS A 105 3.19 5.73 2.43
CA LYS A 105 3.16 4.27 2.32
C LYS A 105 2.11 3.83 1.31
N VAL A 106 2.54 3.06 0.33
CA VAL A 106 1.69 2.47 -0.71
C VAL A 106 1.75 0.96 -0.60
N TYR A 107 0.63 0.30 -0.80
CA TYR A 107 0.50 -1.15 -0.68
C TYR A 107 0.01 -1.73 -1.99
N TYR A 108 0.42 -2.96 -2.30
CA TYR A 108 -0.19 -3.74 -3.37
C TYR A 108 -0.52 -5.15 -2.90
N LYS A 109 -1.55 -5.75 -3.51
CA LYS A 109 -1.88 -7.17 -3.33
C LYS A 109 -2.49 -7.75 -4.60
N ARG A 110 -2.58 -9.08 -4.69
CA ARG A 110 -3.43 -9.72 -5.70
C ARG A 110 -4.91 -9.38 -5.42
N LYS A 111 -5.68 -9.04 -6.46
CA LYS A 111 -7.12 -8.73 -6.38
C LYS A 111 -7.95 -9.83 -5.71
N THR A 112 -7.56 -11.09 -5.89
CA THR A 112 -8.27 -12.25 -5.31
C THR A 112 -8.08 -12.40 -3.80
N ILE A 113 -7.07 -11.75 -3.23
CA ILE A 113 -6.84 -11.76 -1.79
C ILE A 113 -7.93 -10.92 -1.13
N LYS A 114 -8.74 -11.57 -0.30
CA LYS A 114 -9.66 -10.91 0.62
C LYS A 114 -8.94 -10.69 1.94
N VAL A 115 -8.69 -9.44 2.27
CA VAL A 115 -8.20 -9.05 3.59
C VAL A 115 -9.39 -8.55 4.37
N ASP A 116 -9.58 -9.08 5.57
CA ASP A 116 -10.57 -8.53 6.49
C ASP A 116 -9.96 -7.30 7.18
N TYR A 117 -10.35 -6.12 6.70
CA TYR A 117 -9.95 -4.85 7.29
C TYR A 117 -10.82 -4.50 8.52
N PHE A 118 -11.93 -5.20 8.75
CA PHE A 118 -12.81 -4.95 9.89
C PHE A 118 -12.64 -6.06 10.93
N ARG A 119 -11.63 -5.95 11.80
CA ARG A 119 -11.70 -6.70 13.06
C ARG A 119 -12.43 -5.87 14.09
N ASP A 120 -13.60 -6.34 14.50
CA ASP A 120 -14.16 -5.95 15.80
C ASP A 120 -13.11 -6.27 16.87
N PRO A 121 -12.87 -5.37 17.86
CA PRO A 121 -12.05 -5.74 19.01
C PRO A 121 -12.65 -7.00 19.61
N LYS A 122 -11.86 -8.08 19.66
CA LYS A 122 -12.29 -9.35 20.26
C LYS A 122 -12.85 -9.05 21.65
N THR A 123 -14.14 -9.26 21.84
CA THR A 123 -14.79 -9.31 23.16
C THR A 123 -14.23 -10.45 24.00
#